data_AF-A0A7X6FUP2-F1
#
_entry.id   AF-A0A7X6FUP2-F1
#
_cell.length_a   1.000
_cell.length_b   1.000
_cell.length_c   1.000
_cell.angle_alpha   90.00
_cell.angle_beta   90.00
_cell.angle_gamma   90.00
#
_symmetry.space_group_name_H-M   'P 1'
#
loop_
_entity.id
_entity.type
_entity.pdbx_description
1 polymer ?
#
loop_
_entity_poly.entity_id
_entity_poly.type
_entity_poly.pdbx_seq_one_letter_code
_entity_poly.pdbx_strand_id
1 'polypeptide(L)'
;MLKVANLLLGFDMPITKNDVDGLTPDTILWDDGRGSVAGFGVRRQRVARVFILKYSVRGRSRWMSIGKYGSPWTVETARLEAKRLLGLVASGGDPAAARDEQRSAEGPLTVAELCDDYMKAARAGAILTRFHRPKKESTLQIDVGRIERHIKPLIGKKHVIEVDSKVVKRLIHDITVGKTATSIKTGTRGRAIVTGVQVLLLASRICCQGL
;
A
#
# COMPACT_ATOMS: atom_id res chain seq x y z
N MET A 1 -18.93 -32.45 10.77
CA MET A 1 -19.82 -32.98 11.82
C MET A 1 -19.52 -32.50 13.24
N LEU A 2 -18.42 -31.78 13.54
CA LEU A 2 -18.10 -31.35 14.92
C LEU A 2 -18.61 -29.96 15.34
N LYS A 3 -19.28 -29.21 14.45
CA LYS A 3 -19.77 -27.84 14.75
C LYS A 3 -21.16 -27.78 15.41
N VAL A 4 -21.85 -28.90 15.58
CA VAL A 4 -23.21 -28.92 16.16
C VAL A 4 -23.18 -29.17 17.68
N ALA A 5 -22.06 -29.64 18.24
CA ALA A 5 -21.98 -29.97 19.67
C ALA A 5 -21.70 -28.78 20.61
N ASN A 6 -21.28 -27.62 20.08
CA ASN A 6 -20.85 -26.50 20.92
C ASN A 6 -21.91 -25.41 21.14
N LEU A 7 -23.17 -25.68 20.78
CA LEU A 7 -24.27 -24.73 20.96
C LEU A 7 -25.09 -24.96 22.25
N LEU A 8 -24.70 -25.89 23.13
CA LEU A 8 -25.54 -26.25 24.29
C LEU A 8 -24.84 -26.27 25.66
N LEU A 9 -23.58 -25.86 25.79
CA LEU A 9 -22.96 -25.66 27.10
C LEU A 9 -22.15 -24.37 27.05
N GLY A 10 -22.62 -23.35 27.75
CA GLY A 10 -21.97 -22.04 27.92
C GLY A 10 -20.67 -22.11 28.72
N PHE A 11 -19.68 -22.82 28.19
CA PHE A 11 -18.29 -22.70 28.60
C PHE A 11 -17.56 -21.90 27.53
N ASP A 12 -17.61 -20.57 27.67
CA ASP A 12 -16.75 -19.68 26.90
C ASP A 12 -15.30 -20.07 27.21
N MET A 13 -14.67 -20.76 26.25
CA MET A 13 -13.36 -21.37 26.37
C MET A 13 -12.39 -20.68 25.41
N PRO A 14 -11.18 -20.36 25.86
CA PRO A 14 -10.20 -19.67 25.03
C PRO A 14 -9.82 -20.52 23.80
N ILE A 15 -9.45 -19.85 22.70
CA ILE A 15 -9.08 -20.50 21.43
C ILE A 15 -8.08 -21.61 21.68
N THR A 16 -8.35 -22.79 21.12
CA THR A 16 -7.46 -23.95 21.14
C THR A 16 -6.84 -24.20 19.76
N LYS A 17 -5.80 -25.04 19.73
CA LYS A 17 -5.15 -25.49 18.49
C LYS A 17 -6.15 -26.10 17.50
N ASN A 18 -7.08 -26.92 18.00
CA ASN A 18 -8.07 -27.62 17.18
C ASN A 18 -9.03 -26.64 16.50
N ASP A 19 -9.41 -25.56 17.20
CA ASP A 19 -10.27 -24.52 16.63
C ASP A 19 -9.58 -23.77 15.49
N VAL A 20 -8.28 -23.50 15.64
CA VAL A 20 -7.46 -22.88 14.58
C VAL A 20 -7.30 -23.82 13.39
N ASP A 21 -7.07 -25.10 13.64
CA ASP A 21 -6.91 -26.10 12.57
C ASP A 21 -8.22 -26.36 11.81
N GLY A 22 -9.36 -26.37 12.51
CA GLY A 22 -10.70 -26.51 11.94
C GLY A 22 -11.28 -25.24 11.31
N LEU A 23 -10.57 -24.11 11.36
CA LEU A 23 -11.10 -22.81 10.92
C LEU A 23 -11.43 -22.81 9.42
N THR A 24 -12.64 -22.41 9.06
CA THR A 24 -13.10 -22.32 7.67
C THR A 24 -12.46 -21.13 6.93
N PRO A 25 -12.31 -21.17 5.59
CA PRO A 25 -11.91 -19.99 4.82
C PRO A 25 -12.82 -18.79 5.09
N ASP A 26 -12.26 -17.59 4.96
CA ASP A 26 -12.92 -16.29 5.12
C ASP A 26 -13.67 -16.09 6.44
N THR A 27 -13.23 -16.75 7.51
CA THR A 27 -13.77 -16.58 8.86
C THR A 27 -12.73 -16.04 9.85
N ILE A 28 -13.25 -15.35 10.87
CA ILE A 28 -12.50 -14.82 11.99
C ILE A 28 -13.05 -15.47 13.25
N LEU A 29 -12.17 -16.02 14.06
CA LEU A 29 -12.47 -16.56 15.38
C LEU A 29 -11.78 -15.67 16.42
N TRP A 30 -12.54 -15.14 17.38
CA TRP A 30 -12.02 -14.31 18.47
C TRP A 30 -11.78 -15.17 19.71
N ASP A 31 -10.81 -14.78 20.54
CA ASP A 31 -10.55 -15.40 21.83
C ASP A 31 -11.62 -14.91 22.80
N ASP A 32 -12.52 -15.80 23.21
CA ASP A 32 -13.57 -15.56 24.18
C ASP A 32 -13.38 -16.43 25.45
N GLY A 33 -14.03 -16.03 26.54
CA GLY A 33 -14.04 -16.82 27.77
C GLY A 33 -13.00 -16.51 28.83
N ARG A 34 -12.90 -17.40 29.84
CA ARG A 34 -12.07 -17.19 31.03
C ARG A 34 -10.58 -17.33 30.69
N GLY A 35 -9.83 -16.22 30.86
CA GLY A 35 -8.39 -16.17 30.55
C GLY A 35 -8.06 -15.78 29.10
N SER A 36 -9.09 -15.43 28.31
CA SER A 36 -8.95 -14.90 26.96
C SER A 36 -8.30 -13.51 26.94
N VAL A 37 -7.78 -13.12 25.77
CA VAL A 37 -7.24 -11.79 25.53
C VAL A 37 -8.23 -11.00 24.66
N ALA A 38 -8.79 -9.93 25.22
CA ALA A 38 -9.74 -9.09 24.51
C ALA A 38 -9.16 -8.56 23.20
N GLY A 39 -9.86 -8.80 22.10
CA GLY A 39 -9.43 -8.38 20.76
C GLY A 39 -8.33 -9.24 20.14
N PHE A 40 -7.89 -10.33 20.77
CA PHE A 40 -7.05 -11.35 20.13
C PHE A 40 -7.93 -12.35 19.37
N GLY A 41 -7.44 -12.81 18.21
CA GLY A 41 -8.15 -13.82 17.44
C GLY A 41 -7.31 -14.39 16.31
N VAL A 42 -7.90 -15.28 15.54
CA VAL A 42 -7.33 -15.85 14.32
C VAL A 42 -8.26 -15.59 13.14
N ARG A 43 -7.68 -15.16 12.03
CA ARG A 43 -8.37 -14.99 10.75
C ARG A 43 -7.81 -15.98 9.76
N ARG A 44 -8.68 -16.70 9.05
CA ARG A 44 -8.32 -17.43 7.84
C ARG A 44 -8.91 -16.69 6.65
N GLN A 45 -8.06 -16.35 5.67
CA GLN A 45 -8.53 -15.87 4.37
C GLN A 45 -8.78 -17.08 3.49
N ARG A 46 -7.94 -17.33 2.47
CA ARG A 46 -8.03 -18.55 1.64
C ARG A 46 -7.34 -19.75 2.28
N VAL A 47 -6.02 -19.66 2.46
CA VAL A 47 -5.18 -20.77 2.94
C VAL A 47 -4.49 -20.43 4.26
N ALA A 48 -3.95 -19.21 4.37
CA ALA A 48 -3.22 -18.79 5.55
C ALA A 48 -4.16 -18.46 6.71
N ARG A 49 -3.84 -19.03 7.87
CA ARG A 49 -4.39 -18.68 9.18
C ARG A 49 -3.41 -17.71 9.84
N VAL A 50 -3.89 -16.54 10.24
CA VAL A 50 -3.08 -15.45 10.76
C VAL A 50 -3.68 -14.96 12.07
N PHE A 51 -2.85 -14.88 13.10
CA PHE A 51 -3.24 -14.29 14.38
C PHE A 51 -3.32 -12.78 14.27
N ILE A 52 -4.40 -12.23 14.80
CA ILE A 52 -4.74 -10.82 14.73
C ILE A 52 -5.00 -10.27 16.13
N LEU A 53 -4.72 -8.98 16.31
CA LEU A 53 -5.04 -8.20 17.48
C LEU A 53 -5.78 -6.94 17.04
N LYS A 54 -6.99 -6.76 17.55
CA LYS A 54 -7.77 -5.53 17.44
C LYS A 54 -7.67 -4.77 18.75
N TYR A 55 -7.19 -3.54 18.69
CA TYR A 55 -7.04 -2.67 19.86
C TYR A 55 -7.47 -1.24 19.53
N SER A 56 -7.68 -0.44 20.57
CA SER A 56 -7.99 0.98 20.44
C SER A 56 -6.86 1.80 21.03
N VAL A 57 -6.40 2.80 20.29
CA VAL A 57 -5.39 3.76 20.75
C VAL A 57 -5.84 5.16 20.33
N ARG A 58 -5.84 6.12 21.26
CA ARG A 58 -6.26 7.51 21.02
C ARG A 58 -7.62 7.62 20.32
N GLY A 59 -8.59 6.80 20.72
CA GLY A 59 -9.95 6.78 20.17
C GLY A 59 -10.09 6.16 18.77
N ARG A 60 -9.02 5.58 18.21
CA ARG A 60 -9.04 4.91 16.90
C ARG A 60 -8.86 3.41 17.05
N SER A 61 -9.77 2.65 16.46
CA SER A 61 -9.61 1.19 16.34
C SER A 61 -8.54 0.84 15.31
N ARG A 62 -7.60 -0.01 15.69
CA ARG A 62 -6.52 -0.52 14.85
C ARG A 62 -6.54 -2.03 14.83
N TRP A 63 -6.10 -2.58 13.70
CA TRP A 63 -5.92 -4.02 13.50
C TRP A 63 -4.44 -4.27 13.27
N MET A 64 -3.89 -5.28 13.92
CA MET A 64 -2.50 -5.68 13.77
C MET A 64 -2.40 -7.20 13.61
N SER A 65 -1.60 -7.64 12.66
CA SER A 65 -1.27 -9.06 12.50
C SER A 65 -0.05 -9.41 13.36
N ILE A 66 -0.17 -10.44 14.18
CA ILE A 66 0.94 -10.94 15.02
C ILE A 66 1.83 -11.84 14.16
N GLY A 67 1.25 -12.89 13.57
CA GLY A 67 1.99 -13.87 12.77
C GLY A 67 1.10 -14.92 12.12
N LYS A 68 1.66 -15.64 11.14
CA LYS A 68 1.00 -16.80 10.50
C LYS A 68 1.09 -18.01 11.43
N TYR A 69 -0.01 -18.76 11.56
CA TYR A 69 -0.07 -20.00 12.32
C TYR A 69 0.96 -21.03 11.81
N GLY A 70 1.80 -21.55 12.71
CA GLY A 70 2.93 -22.44 12.42
C GLY A 70 4.11 -22.13 13.34
N SER A 71 5.27 -22.74 13.18
CA SER A 71 6.46 -22.34 13.94
C SER A 71 6.92 -20.94 13.48
N PRO A 72 7.16 -19.95 14.37
CA PRO A 72 7.18 -19.99 15.85
C PRO A 72 5.85 -19.57 16.54
N TRP A 73 4.81 -19.23 15.78
CA TRP A 73 3.51 -18.75 16.25
C TRP A 73 2.51 -19.88 16.48
N THR A 74 2.52 -20.43 17.70
CA THR A 74 1.44 -21.27 18.24
C THR A 74 0.37 -20.41 18.89
N VAL A 75 -0.78 -21.01 19.24
CA VAL A 75 -1.87 -20.27 19.91
C VAL A 75 -1.39 -19.64 21.21
N GLU A 76 -0.57 -20.36 21.98
CA GLU A 76 -0.03 -19.89 23.26
C GLU A 76 0.99 -18.76 23.07
N THR A 77 1.94 -18.92 22.14
CA THR A 77 2.96 -17.87 21.90
C THR A 77 2.33 -16.62 21.29
N ALA A 78 1.34 -16.77 20.42
CA ALA A 78 0.58 -15.65 19.88
C ALA A 78 -0.26 -14.95 20.96
N ARG A 79 -0.85 -15.69 21.90
CA ARG A 79 -1.59 -15.11 23.04
C ARG A 79 -0.67 -14.34 23.98
N LEU A 80 0.52 -14.85 24.27
CA LEU A 80 1.52 -14.15 25.09
C LEU A 80 1.96 -12.85 24.42
N GLU A 81 2.24 -12.90 23.12
CA GLU A 81 2.62 -11.72 22.35
C GLU A 81 1.47 -10.70 22.27
N ALA A 82 0.23 -11.15 22.12
CA ALA A 82 -0.94 -10.27 22.19
C ALA A 82 -1.04 -9.52 23.52
N LYS A 83 -0.81 -10.20 24.66
CA LYS A 83 -0.76 -9.56 25.99
C LYS A 83 0.37 -8.53 26.07
N ARG A 84 1.56 -8.87 25.58
CA ARG A 84 2.71 -7.95 25.55
C ARG A 84 2.40 -6.69 24.75
N LEU A 85 1.78 -6.85 23.57
CA LEU A 85 1.40 -5.75 22.69
C LEU A 85 0.32 -4.86 23.30
N LEU A 86 -0.69 -5.43 23.97
CA LEU A 86 -1.69 -4.66 24.70
C LEU A 86 -1.07 -3.89 25.88
N GLY A 87 -0.10 -4.49 26.59
CA GLY A 87 0.67 -3.80 27.63
C GLY A 87 1.42 -2.58 27.09
N LEU A 88 2.01 -2.69 25.89
CA LEU A 88 2.68 -1.57 25.21
C LEU A 88 1.69 -0.47 24.79
N VAL A 89 0.48 -0.85 24.35
CA VAL A 89 -0.58 0.11 24.06
C VAL A 89 -1.03 0.84 25.32
N ALA A 90 -1.16 0.12 26.43
CA ALA A 90 -1.53 0.69 27.72
C ALA A 90 -0.46 1.66 28.27
N SER A 91 0.83 1.41 28.00
CA SER A 91 1.92 2.33 28.37
C SER A 91 2.04 3.55 27.43
N GLY A 92 1.13 3.71 26.46
CA GLY A 92 1.07 4.87 25.58
C GLY A 92 1.85 4.73 24.26
N GLY A 93 2.46 3.57 24.00
CA GLY A 93 3.10 3.26 22.72
C GLY A 93 2.08 2.79 21.69
N ASP A 94 2.23 3.19 20.42
CA ASP A 94 1.45 2.64 19.31
C ASP A 94 2.31 1.63 18.54
N PRO A 95 2.13 0.31 18.73
CA PRO A 95 2.93 -0.72 18.04
C PRO A 95 2.68 -0.77 16.53
N ALA A 96 1.54 -0.26 16.04
CA ALA A 96 1.33 -0.10 14.61
C ALA A 96 2.13 1.09 14.07
N ALA A 97 2.19 2.20 14.82
CA ALA A 97 3.04 3.34 14.46
C ALA A 97 4.51 2.95 14.43
N ALA A 98 5.02 2.19 15.40
CA ALA A 98 6.42 1.74 15.40
C ALA A 98 6.78 0.84 14.20
N ARG A 99 5.85 -0.03 13.73
CA ARG A 99 6.06 -0.83 12.51
C ARG A 99 5.97 0.00 11.23
N ASP A 100 5.12 1.02 11.21
CA ASP A 100 5.01 1.94 10.09
C ASP A 100 6.25 2.87 10.07
N GLU A 101 6.75 3.28 11.22
CA GLU A 101 7.99 4.05 11.41
C GLU A 101 9.23 3.21 11.06
N GLN A 102 9.31 1.94 11.45
CA GLN A 102 10.42 1.04 11.04
C GLN A 102 10.41 0.79 9.52
N ARG A 103 9.23 0.62 8.90
CA ARG A 103 9.12 0.60 7.43
C ARG A 103 9.49 1.93 6.78
N SER A 104 9.35 3.05 7.51
CA SER A 104 9.75 4.38 7.04
C SER A 104 11.24 4.68 7.29
N ALA A 105 11.87 3.96 8.24
CA ALA A 105 13.24 4.18 8.68
C ALA A 105 14.29 3.50 7.79
N GLU A 106 13.93 2.50 6.97
CA GLU A 106 14.85 1.82 6.03
C GLU A 106 15.19 2.64 4.76
N GLY A 107 15.20 3.97 4.86
CA GLY A 107 15.72 4.88 3.82
C GLY A 107 14.68 5.16 2.75
N PRO A 108 13.86 6.19 2.91
CA PRO A 108 12.65 6.29 2.11
C PRO A 108 13.02 6.97 0.79
N LEU A 109 13.52 6.17 -0.16
CA LEU A 109 13.74 6.56 -1.55
C LEU A 109 12.51 7.34 -2.00
N THR A 110 12.69 8.60 -2.33
CA THR A 110 11.62 9.45 -2.81
C THR A 110 11.25 9.05 -4.23
N VAL A 111 10.03 9.36 -4.65
CA VAL A 111 9.62 9.14 -6.04
C VAL A 111 10.50 9.94 -7.00
N ALA A 112 10.99 11.11 -6.59
CA ALA A 112 11.92 11.91 -7.38
C ALA A 112 13.25 11.16 -7.61
N GLU A 113 13.87 10.65 -6.55
CA GLU A 113 15.14 9.90 -6.64
C GLU A 113 14.95 8.61 -7.46
N LEU A 114 13.85 7.88 -7.24
CA LEU A 114 13.52 6.70 -8.05
C LEU A 114 13.39 7.04 -9.54
N CYS A 115 12.78 8.17 -9.88
CA CYS A 115 12.67 8.62 -11.27
C CYS A 115 14.05 8.94 -11.87
N ASP A 116 14.95 9.54 -11.09
CA ASP A 116 16.31 9.86 -11.54
C ASP A 116 17.12 8.59 -11.79
N ASP A 117 17.05 7.61 -10.89
CA ASP A 117 17.71 6.33 -11.05
C ASP A 117 17.13 5.51 -12.21
N TYR A 118 15.81 5.55 -12.41
CA TYR A 118 15.17 4.99 -13.60
C TYR A 118 15.73 5.60 -14.88
N MET A 119 15.87 6.93 -14.93
CA MET A 119 16.39 7.61 -16.12
C MET A 119 17.87 7.32 -16.36
N LYS A 120 18.69 7.20 -15.32
CA LYS A 120 20.09 6.74 -15.43
C LYS A 120 20.16 5.34 -16.05
N ALA A 121 19.38 4.40 -15.51
CA ALA A 121 19.32 3.02 -16.03
C ALA A 121 18.77 2.96 -17.46
N ALA A 122 17.77 3.78 -17.79
CA ALA A 122 17.18 3.83 -19.12
C ALA A 122 18.18 4.38 -20.16
N ARG A 123 18.96 5.40 -19.81
CA ARG A 123 20.03 5.95 -20.67
C ARG A 123 21.21 4.99 -20.82
N ALA A 124 21.52 4.21 -19.79
CA ALA A 124 22.53 3.15 -19.85
C ALA A 124 22.08 1.93 -20.69
N GLY A 125 20.85 1.93 -21.23
CA GLY A 125 20.31 0.84 -22.03
C GLY A 125 19.90 -0.40 -21.22
N ALA A 126 19.91 -0.32 -19.89
CA ALA A 126 19.49 -1.41 -19.01
C ALA A 126 17.97 -1.65 -19.05
N ILE A 127 17.19 -0.64 -19.47
CA ILE A 127 15.74 -0.76 -19.64
C ILE A 127 15.40 -1.17 -21.06
N LEU A 128 15.03 -2.44 -21.22
CA LEU A 128 14.70 -3.04 -22.50
C LEU A 128 13.20 -2.87 -22.82
N THR A 129 12.93 -2.64 -24.10
CA THR A 129 11.56 -2.66 -24.65
C THR A 129 11.10 -4.10 -24.89
N ARG A 130 9.81 -4.28 -25.26
CA ARG A 130 9.26 -5.59 -25.67
C ARG A 130 10.05 -6.32 -26.76
N PHE A 131 10.87 -5.58 -27.53
CA PHE A 131 11.70 -6.12 -28.60
C PHE A 131 13.15 -6.37 -28.15
N HIS A 132 13.42 -6.42 -26.84
CA HIS A 132 14.75 -6.60 -26.26
C HIS A 132 15.79 -5.57 -26.72
N ARG A 133 15.35 -4.38 -27.11
CA ARG A 133 16.23 -3.27 -27.49
C ARG A 133 16.16 -2.15 -26.46
N PRO A 134 17.27 -1.44 -26.23
CA PRO A 134 17.26 -0.19 -25.47
C PRO A 134 16.21 0.78 -26.00
N LYS A 135 15.66 1.61 -25.12
CA LYS A 135 14.73 2.67 -25.53
C LYS A 135 15.44 3.64 -26.48
N LYS A 136 14.74 4.03 -27.55
CA LYS A 136 15.21 5.07 -28.48
C LYS A 136 15.33 6.42 -27.76
N GLU A 137 16.33 7.23 -28.12
CA GLU A 137 16.57 8.54 -27.49
C GLU A 137 15.35 9.46 -27.56
N SER A 138 14.62 9.48 -28.69
CA SER A 138 13.39 10.26 -28.82
C SER A 138 12.33 9.89 -27.78
N THR A 139 12.26 8.60 -27.40
CA THR A 139 11.33 8.12 -26.37
C THR A 139 11.82 8.49 -24.98
N LEU A 140 13.12 8.42 -24.72
CA LEU A 140 13.70 8.87 -23.45
C LEU A 140 13.44 10.36 -23.21
N GLN A 141 13.54 11.21 -24.24
CA GLN A 141 13.23 12.63 -24.14
C GLN A 141 11.74 12.90 -23.80
N ILE A 142 10.83 12.10 -24.35
CA ILE A 142 9.41 12.16 -23.97
C ILE A 142 9.21 11.75 -22.52
N ASP A 143 9.89 10.68 -22.08
CA ASP A 143 9.79 10.17 -20.71
C ASP A 143 10.36 11.18 -19.69
N VAL A 144 11.50 11.81 -19.97
CA VAL A 144 12.02 12.95 -19.18
C VAL A 144 10.96 14.04 -19.06
N GLY A 145 10.34 14.39 -20.20
CA GLY A 145 9.31 15.40 -20.22
C GLY A 145 8.12 15.09 -19.31
N ARG A 146 7.68 13.82 -19.26
CA ARG A 146 6.59 13.38 -18.39
C ARG A 146 6.98 13.40 -16.92
N ILE A 147 8.20 12.93 -16.61
CA ILE A 147 8.73 12.87 -15.25
C ILE A 147 8.85 14.29 -14.66
N GLU A 148 9.51 15.20 -15.37
CA GLU A 148 9.77 16.56 -14.89
C GLU A 148 8.50 17.40 -14.79
N ARG A 149 7.53 17.23 -15.69
CA ARG A 149 6.35 18.09 -15.77
C ARG A 149 5.16 17.60 -14.98
N HIS A 150 5.03 16.30 -14.79
CA HIS A 150 3.84 15.71 -14.15
C HIS A 150 4.16 14.91 -12.89
N ILE A 151 5.20 14.08 -12.91
CA ILE A 151 5.47 13.14 -11.80
C ILE A 151 6.17 13.85 -10.64
N LYS A 152 7.31 14.50 -10.89
CA LYS A 152 8.10 15.20 -9.87
C LYS A 152 7.32 16.32 -9.17
N PRO A 153 6.57 17.20 -9.88
CA PRO A 153 5.84 18.29 -9.22
C PRO A 153 4.70 17.82 -8.32
N LEU A 154 4.02 16.72 -8.68
CA LEU A 154 2.84 16.26 -7.95
C LEU A 154 3.18 15.29 -6.82
N ILE A 155 4.06 14.31 -7.08
CA ILE A 155 4.34 13.23 -6.13
C ILE A 155 5.84 13.04 -5.84
N GLY A 156 6.73 13.88 -6.38
CA GLY A 156 8.18 13.69 -6.25
C GLY A 156 8.69 13.70 -4.81
N LYS A 157 8.08 14.50 -3.93
CA LYS A 157 8.42 14.57 -2.48
C LYS A 157 7.88 13.39 -1.67
N LYS A 158 7.02 12.56 -2.24
CA LYS A 158 6.49 11.39 -1.55
C LYS A 158 7.52 10.27 -1.55
N HIS A 159 7.51 9.48 -0.49
CA HIS A 159 8.32 8.27 -0.42
C HIS A 159 7.67 7.16 -1.24
N VAL A 160 8.48 6.34 -1.91
CA VAL A 160 8.01 5.26 -2.79
C VAL A 160 7.08 4.29 -2.05
N ILE A 161 7.35 4.04 -0.77
CA ILE A 161 6.56 3.14 0.09
C ILE A 161 5.15 3.69 0.36
N GLU A 162 4.98 5.02 0.32
CA GLU A 162 3.67 5.67 0.53
C GLU A 162 2.79 5.69 -0.75
N VAL A 163 3.32 5.22 -1.89
CA VAL A 163 2.60 5.24 -3.16
C VAL A 163 1.63 4.06 -3.24
N ASP A 164 0.40 4.30 -2.78
CA ASP A 164 -0.74 3.40 -2.97
C ASP A 164 -1.56 3.77 -4.24
N SER A 165 -2.41 2.85 -4.69
CA SER A 165 -3.43 3.03 -5.74
C SER A 165 -4.23 4.33 -5.62
N LYS A 166 -4.53 4.80 -4.40
CA LYS A 166 -5.21 6.08 -4.16
C LYS A 166 -4.35 7.29 -4.53
N VAL A 167 -3.03 7.22 -4.35
CA VAL A 167 -2.09 8.26 -4.77
C VAL A 167 -2.01 8.31 -6.29
N VAL A 168 -1.91 7.15 -6.94
CA VAL A 168 -1.88 7.05 -8.41
C VAL A 168 -3.18 7.57 -9.04
N LYS A 169 -4.34 7.21 -8.49
CA LYS A 169 -5.63 7.74 -8.97
C LYS A 169 -5.73 9.26 -8.86
N ARG A 170 -5.25 9.84 -7.75
CA ARG A 170 -5.18 11.30 -7.56
C ARG A 170 -4.23 11.96 -8.55
N LEU A 171 -3.06 11.37 -8.80
CA LEU A 171 -2.12 11.83 -9.80
C LEU A 171 -2.77 11.91 -11.19
N ILE A 172 -3.45 10.84 -11.63
CA ILE A 172 -4.15 10.81 -12.92
C ILE A 172 -5.22 11.90 -12.98
N HIS A 173 -6.01 12.06 -11.92
CA HIS A 173 -7.02 13.10 -11.84
C HIS A 173 -6.42 14.52 -11.91
N ASP A 174 -5.37 14.79 -11.14
CA ASP A 174 -4.71 16.10 -11.09
C ASP A 174 -4.05 16.48 -12.44
N ILE A 175 -3.47 15.50 -13.15
CA ILE A 175 -2.97 15.68 -14.51
C ILE A 175 -4.13 15.95 -15.48
N THR A 176 -5.25 15.24 -15.32
CA THR A 176 -6.43 15.40 -16.18
C THR A 176 -7.03 16.78 -16.04
N VAL A 177 -7.23 17.23 -14.80
CA VAL A 177 -7.74 18.56 -14.44
C VAL A 177 -6.77 19.67 -14.87
N GLY A 178 -5.50 19.34 -15.12
CA GLY A 178 -4.50 20.31 -15.57
C GLY A 178 -3.84 21.07 -14.43
N LYS A 179 -3.73 20.50 -13.22
CA LYS A 179 -2.96 21.12 -12.13
C LYS A 179 -1.47 21.27 -12.45
N THR A 180 -0.98 20.49 -13.40
CA THR A 180 0.38 20.58 -13.96
C THR A 180 0.44 21.42 -15.23
N ALA A 181 -0.66 22.07 -15.62
CA ALA A 181 -0.67 22.90 -16.81
C ALA A 181 0.22 24.12 -16.58
N THR A 182 1.23 24.25 -17.41
CA THR A 182 2.24 25.30 -17.27
C THR A 182 2.80 25.59 -18.64
N SER A 183 3.03 26.87 -18.92
CA SER A 183 3.75 27.25 -20.12
C SER A 183 5.14 27.75 -19.78
N ILE A 184 6.14 27.09 -20.35
CA ILE A 184 7.54 27.41 -20.14
C ILE A 184 8.13 27.79 -21.51
N LYS A 185 8.83 28.91 -21.57
CA LYS A 185 9.60 29.31 -22.75
C LYS A 185 10.86 28.45 -22.80
N THR A 186 11.03 27.68 -23.88
CA THR A 186 12.14 26.73 -24.05
C THR A 186 13.28 27.31 -24.89
N GLY A 187 13.06 28.43 -25.60
CA GLY A 187 14.08 29.11 -26.39
C GLY A 187 13.63 30.48 -26.93
N THR A 188 14.37 31.06 -27.87
CA THR A 188 14.06 32.37 -28.50
C THR A 188 12.72 32.35 -29.25
N ARG A 189 12.36 31.24 -29.90
CA ARG A 189 11.06 31.04 -30.58
C ARG A 189 10.27 29.80 -30.10
N GLY A 190 10.78 29.05 -29.14
CA GLY A 190 10.18 27.78 -28.67
C GLY A 190 9.42 27.93 -27.35
N ARG A 191 8.21 27.37 -27.28
CA ARG A 191 7.36 27.36 -26.08
C ARG A 191 6.87 25.94 -25.81
N ALA A 192 7.20 25.38 -24.64
CA ALA A 192 6.61 24.15 -24.15
C ALA A 192 5.28 24.51 -23.47
N ILE A 193 4.18 24.05 -24.06
CA ILE A 193 2.85 24.15 -23.46
C ILE A 193 2.56 22.81 -22.83
N VAL A 194 2.64 22.72 -21.50
CA VAL A 194 2.22 21.55 -20.75
C VAL A 194 0.72 21.68 -20.56
N THR A 195 -0.05 20.85 -21.27
CA THR A 195 -1.51 20.78 -21.08
C THR A 195 -1.87 19.56 -20.26
N GLY A 196 -2.89 19.69 -19.42
CA GLY A 196 -3.61 18.51 -18.94
C GLY A 196 -4.30 17.80 -20.10
N VAL A 197 -4.60 16.51 -19.95
CA VAL A 197 -5.20 15.68 -21.01
C VAL A 197 -6.53 16.27 -21.54
N GLN A 198 -7.23 17.07 -20.72
CA GLN A 198 -8.50 17.72 -21.06
C GLN A 198 -8.43 18.67 -22.27
N VAL A 199 -7.27 19.26 -22.60
CA VAL A 199 -7.18 20.21 -23.73
C VAL A 199 -6.86 19.50 -25.05
N LEU A 200 -6.29 18.29 -25.01
CA LEU A 200 -5.98 17.55 -26.25
C LEU A 200 -7.25 17.12 -27.01
N LEU A 201 -8.36 16.92 -26.30
CA LEU A 201 -9.68 16.59 -26.87
C LEU A 201 -10.40 17.77 -27.54
N LEU A 202 -10.04 19.01 -27.20
CA LEU A 202 -10.57 20.20 -27.87
C LEU A 202 -9.76 20.55 -29.13
N ALA A 203 -8.45 20.30 -29.13
CA ALA A 203 -7.59 20.56 -30.30
C ALA A 203 -7.83 19.55 -31.44
N SER A 204 -8.26 18.32 -31.14
CA SER A 204 -8.53 17.29 -32.16
C SER A 204 -9.93 17.41 -32.80
N ARG A 205 -10.86 18.20 -32.22
CA ARG A 205 -12.16 18.49 -32.85
C ARG A 205 -12.13 19.63 -33.86
N ILE A 206 -11.15 20.54 -33.79
CA ILE A 206 -11.07 21.69 -34.71
C ILE A 206 -10.40 21.30 -36.04
N CYS A 207 -9.60 20.24 -36.09
CA CYS A 207 -8.85 19.87 -37.30
C CYS A 207 -9.60 18.93 -38.27
N CYS A 208 -10.78 18.42 -37.90
CA CYS A 208 -11.56 17.46 -38.71
C CYS A 208 -12.90 18.01 -39.24
N GLN A 209 -13.15 19.33 -39.17
CA GLN A 209 -14.36 19.96 -39.74
C GLN A 209 -14.08 20.84 -40.96
N GLY A 210 -12.88 20.74 -41.54
CA GLY A 210 -12.51 21.46 -42.75
C GLY A 210 -11.78 20.57 -43.73
N LEU A 211 -12.47 19.58 -44.28
CA LEU A 211 -12.24 18.93 -45.58
C LEU A 211 -13.54 18.25 -46.00
#